data_AF-A0A843HP08-F1
#
_entry.id   AF-A0A843HP08-F1
#
_cell.length_a   1.000
_cell.length_b   1.000
_cell.length_c   1.000
_cell.angle_alpha   90.00
_cell.angle_beta   90.00
_cell.angle_gamma   90.00
#
_symmetry.space_group_name_H-M   'P 1'
#
loop_
_entity.id
_entity.type
_entity.pdbx_description
1 polymer ?
#
loop_
_entity_poly.entity_id
_entity_poly.type
_entity_poly.pdbx_seq_one_letter_code
_entity_poly.pdbx_strand_id
1 'polypeptide(L)'
;MPLINFQPNPKIPPIGFFDPISVDPKDMMTDVEFLLGVLKKLNEVILQTNKNTEFIDNYSGKIEEIEAEVTALREEMTAFENEVNQNIALQFAQIKLELQAMIATTLTQANAYTDAIASQLEAEIQEISIGQISLFDPTTGLYSPLQIVIDNLYTLGRTDALTATEYDTLDDGDPLSATAYDAYELTAREYDNNAKSLLV
;
A
#
# COMPACT_ATOMS: atom_id res chain seq x y z
N MET A 1 13.74 -1.85 -65.34
CA MET A 1 14.50 -2.65 -66.31
C MET A 1 15.89 -2.06 -66.46
N PRO A 2 16.95 -2.77 -66.00
CA PRO A 2 18.30 -2.56 -66.48
C PRO A 2 18.73 -3.74 -67.36
N LEU A 3 19.40 -3.43 -68.48
CA LEU A 3 20.01 -4.39 -69.39
C LEU A 3 21.27 -4.97 -68.73
N ILE A 4 21.32 -6.28 -68.54
CA ILE A 4 22.52 -7.00 -68.07
C ILE A 4 23.47 -7.15 -69.25
N ASN A 5 24.65 -6.53 -69.11
CA ASN A 5 25.74 -6.56 -70.07
C ASN A 5 26.52 -7.89 -69.91
N PHE A 6 26.41 -8.81 -70.88
CA PHE A 6 27.21 -10.04 -70.90
C PHE A 6 28.64 -9.70 -71.38
N GLN A 7 29.61 -9.78 -70.48
CA GLN A 7 31.03 -9.78 -70.83
C GLN A 7 31.42 -11.11 -71.51
N PRO A 8 32.34 -11.10 -72.49
CA PRO A 8 32.71 -12.29 -73.24
C PRO A 8 33.49 -13.30 -72.39
N ASN A 9 33.17 -14.57 -72.62
CA ASN A 9 33.76 -15.76 -72.02
C ASN A 9 35.31 -15.71 -72.09
N PRO A 10 36.06 -15.86 -70.97
CA PRO A 10 37.52 -15.94 -71.04
C PRO A 10 37.91 -17.21 -71.81
N LYS A 11 38.72 -17.04 -72.87
CA LYS A 11 39.28 -18.15 -73.65
C LYS A 11 40.03 -19.09 -72.71
N ILE A 12 39.51 -20.30 -72.54
CA ILE A 12 40.21 -21.40 -71.86
C ILE A 12 41.39 -21.79 -72.77
N PRO A 13 42.65 -21.76 -72.28
CA PRO A 13 43.78 -22.23 -73.08
C PRO A 13 43.65 -23.75 -73.33
N PRO A 14 44.13 -24.25 -74.48
CA PRO A 14 43.98 -25.66 -74.83
C PRO A 14 44.68 -26.56 -73.80
N ILE A 15 43.98 -27.61 -73.38
CA ILE A 15 44.52 -28.68 -72.54
C ILE A 15 45.49 -29.50 -73.39
N GLY A 16 46.75 -29.09 -73.41
CA GLY A 16 47.89 -29.90 -73.83
C GLY A 16 48.88 -29.91 -72.67
N PHE A 17 48.62 -30.73 -71.66
CA PHE A 17 49.41 -30.69 -70.41
C PHE A 17 50.69 -31.53 -70.48
N PHE A 18 50.91 -32.33 -71.53
CA PHE A 18 52.16 -33.06 -71.76
C PHE A 18 52.39 -33.30 -73.26
N ASP A 19 53.22 -32.48 -73.91
CA ASP A 19 53.89 -32.88 -75.15
C ASP A 19 54.94 -33.97 -74.82
N PRO A 20 55.24 -34.90 -75.74
CA PRO A 20 56.31 -35.89 -75.52
C PRO A 20 57.64 -35.17 -75.32
N ILE A 21 58.39 -35.56 -74.27
CA ILE A 21 59.67 -34.96 -73.89
C ILE A 21 60.62 -34.97 -75.10
N SER A 22 61.07 -33.78 -75.52
CA SER A 22 62.05 -33.64 -76.59
C SER A 22 63.34 -34.38 -76.20
N VAL A 23 63.90 -35.15 -77.13
CA VAL A 23 65.20 -35.83 -76.96
C VAL A 23 66.37 -34.96 -77.43
N ASP A 24 66.10 -33.74 -77.90
CA ASP A 24 67.13 -32.75 -78.22
C ASP A 24 67.66 -32.12 -76.92
N PRO A 25 68.95 -32.26 -76.60
CA PRO A 25 69.54 -31.74 -75.36
C PRO A 25 69.29 -30.25 -75.11
N LYS A 26 69.06 -29.46 -76.18
CA LYS A 26 68.82 -28.02 -76.06
C LYS A 26 67.41 -27.68 -75.60
N ASP A 27 66.40 -28.43 -76.04
CA ASP A 27 65.00 -28.28 -75.60
C ASP A 27 64.83 -28.82 -74.17
N MET A 28 65.51 -29.92 -73.84
CA MET A 28 65.53 -30.45 -72.47
C MET A 28 66.08 -29.43 -71.46
N MET A 29 67.01 -28.55 -71.86
CA MET A 29 67.50 -27.47 -71.00
C MET A 29 66.41 -26.42 -70.72
N THR A 30 65.57 -26.08 -71.71
CA THR A 30 64.47 -25.12 -71.56
C THR A 30 63.33 -25.69 -70.70
N ASP A 31 63.01 -26.98 -70.85
CA ASP A 31 62.01 -27.66 -70.02
C ASP A 31 62.46 -27.75 -68.55
N VAL A 32 63.75 -28.00 -68.32
CA VAL A 32 64.33 -28.00 -66.97
C VAL A 32 64.26 -26.63 -66.31
N GLU A 33 64.55 -25.53 -67.04
CA GLU A 33 64.42 -24.16 -66.52
C GLU A 33 62.97 -23.81 -66.15
N PHE A 34 62.01 -24.23 -66.99
CA PHE A 34 60.59 -24.06 -66.70
C PHE A 34 60.17 -24.80 -65.42
N LEU A 35 60.54 -26.08 -65.29
CA LEU A 35 60.25 -26.89 -64.10
C LEU A 35 60.86 -26.28 -62.82
N LEU A 36 62.08 -25.74 -62.89
CA LEU A 36 62.71 -25.04 -61.78
C LEU A 36 61.96 -23.76 -61.38
N GLY A 37 61.45 -23.00 -62.35
CA GLY A 37 60.61 -21.83 -62.10
C GLY A 37 59.30 -22.19 -61.38
N VAL A 38 58.65 -23.27 -61.81
CA VAL A 38 57.45 -23.83 -61.15
C VAL A 38 57.78 -24.24 -59.72
N LEU A 39 58.87 -24.97 -59.49
CA LEU A 39 59.29 -25.42 -58.17
C LEU A 39 59.57 -24.26 -57.22
N LYS A 40 60.20 -23.18 -57.71
CA LYS A 40 60.41 -21.95 -56.92
C LYS A 40 59.08 -21.31 -56.50
N LYS A 41 58.12 -21.18 -57.42
CA LYS A 41 56.80 -20.63 -57.10
C LYS A 41 56.01 -21.52 -56.14
N LEU A 42 56.09 -22.83 -56.29
CA LEU A 42 55.48 -23.77 -55.35
C LEU A 42 56.01 -23.57 -53.93
N ASN A 43 57.34 -23.42 -53.78
CA ASN A 43 57.96 -23.15 -52.48
C ASN A 43 57.54 -21.80 -51.89
N GLU A 44 57.44 -20.75 -52.71
CA GLU A 44 56.91 -19.45 -52.27
C GLU A 44 55.47 -19.56 -51.76
N VAL A 45 54.61 -20.31 -52.47
CA VAL A 45 53.23 -20.57 -52.05
C VAL A 45 53.18 -21.32 -50.73
N ILE A 46 53.99 -22.39 -50.57
CA ILE A 46 54.07 -23.16 -49.31
C ILE A 46 54.47 -22.26 -48.14
N LEU A 47 55.48 -21.41 -48.31
CA LEU A 47 55.92 -20.49 -47.26
C LEU A 47 54.81 -19.51 -46.86
N GLN A 48 54.05 -18.99 -47.83
CA GLN A 48 52.94 -18.09 -47.55
C GLN A 48 51.77 -18.83 -46.87
N THR A 49 51.46 -20.05 -47.31
CA THR A 49 50.44 -20.89 -46.67
C THR A 49 50.78 -21.16 -45.22
N ASN A 50 52.02 -21.52 -44.91
CA ASN A 50 52.45 -21.77 -43.53
C ASN A 50 52.30 -20.52 -42.64
N LYS A 51 52.71 -19.34 -43.14
CA LYS A 51 52.50 -18.08 -42.43
C LYS A 51 51.02 -17.77 -42.18
N ASN A 52 50.17 -18.07 -43.15
CA ASN A 52 48.73 -17.89 -43.00
C ASN A 52 48.15 -18.86 -41.97
N THR A 53 48.63 -20.11 -41.90
CA THR A 53 48.23 -21.07 -40.87
C THR A 53 48.60 -20.58 -39.47
N GLU A 54 49.85 -20.13 -39.27
CA GLU A 54 50.27 -19.55 -37.98
C GLU A 54 49.42 -18.34 -37.57
N PHE A 55 49.04 -17.50 -38.53
CA PHE A 55 48.13 -16.39 -38.30
C PHE A 55 46.75 -16.87 -37.88
N ILE A 56 46.17 -17.83 -38.60
CA ILE A 56 44.84 -18.40 -38.28
C ILE A 56 44.86 -19.00 -36.88
N ASP A 57 45.85 -19.83 -36.54
CA ASP A 57 45.96 -20.49 -35.25
C ASP A 57 46.03 -19.47 -34.09
N ASN A 58 46.77 -18.37 -34.28
CA ASN A 58 46.85 -17.28 -33.28
C ASN A 58 45.49 -16.62 -33.04
N TYR A 59 44.75 -16.29 -34.10
CA TYR A 59 43.44 -15.66 -33.97
C TYR A 59 42.38 -16.61 -33.45
N SER A 60 42.43 -17.89 -33.83
CA SER A 60 41.57 -18.92 -33.27
C SER A 60 41.75 -19.03 -31.75
N GLY A 61 42.98 -19.05 -31.26
CA GLY A 61 43.23 -19.06 -29.81
C GLY A 61 42.70 -17.83 -29.09
N LYS A 62 42.84 -16.64 -29.68
CA LYS A 62 42.28 -15.39 -29.11
C LYS A 62 40.75 -15.40 -29.09
N ILE A 63 40.12 -15.99 -30.10
CA ILE A 63 38.65 -16.12 -30.13
C ILE A 63 38.20 -17.03 -29.00
N GLU A 64 38.85 -18.17 -28.80
CA GLU A 64 38.55 -19.10 -27.70
C GLU A 64 38.71 -18.42 -26.32
N GLU A 65 39.76 -17.64 -26.13
CA GLU A 65 39.98 -16.86 -24.90
C GLU A 65 38.85 -15.85 -24.66
N ILE A 66 38.47 -15.08 -25.67
CA ILE A 66 37.37 -14.10 -25.59
C ILE A 66 36.04 -14.82 -25.31
N GLU A 67 35.78 -15.97 -25.93
CA GLU A 67 34.56 -16.75 -25.69
C GLU A 67 34.49 -17.26 -24.24
N ALA A 68 35.62 -17.68 -23.67
CA ALA A 68 35.71 -18.07 -22.27
C ALA A 68 35.44 -16.89 -21.33
N GLU A 69 36.07 -15.73 -21.58
CA GLU A 69 35.85 -14.51 -20.79
C GLU A 69 34.39 -14.03 -20.85
N VAL A 70 33.78 -14.02 -22.04
CA VAL A 70 32.37 -13.64 -22.23
C VAL A 70 31.44 -14.60 -21.49
N THR A 71 31.77 -15.89 -21.46
CA THR A 71 30.99 -16.88 -20.72
C THR A 71 31.06 -16.64 -19.22
N ALA A 72 32.27 -16.44 -18.68
CA ALA A 72 32.46 -16.11 -17.26
C ALA A 72 31.72 -14.84 -16.85
N LEU A 73 31.81 -13.77 -17.65
CA LEU A 73 31.08 -12.52 -17.39
C LEU A 73 29.57 -12.71 -17.37
N ARG A 74 29.01 -13.57 -18.22
CA ARG A 74 27.57 -13.88 -18.22
C ARG A 74 27.15 -14.61 -16.96
N GLU A 75 27.97 -15.54 -16.47
CA GLU A 75 27.72 -16.26 -15.22
C GLU A 75 27.76 -15.28 -14.03
N GLU A 76 28.76 -14.40 -13.98
CA GLU A 76 28.86 -13.35 -12.96
C GLU A 76 27.65 -12.40 -12.98
N MET A 77 27.23 -11.94 -14.17
CA MET A 77 26.05 -11.10 -14.31
C MET A 77 24.79 -11.80 -13.82
N THR A 78 24.64 -13.10 -14.13
CA THR A 78 23.49 -13.89 -13.69
C THR A 78 23.49 -14.07 -12.18
N ALA A 79 24.66 -14.31 -11.57
CA ALA A 79 24.80 -14.41 -10.12
C ALA A 79 24.46 -13.07 -9.43
N PHE A 80 24.97 -11.96 -9.96
CA PHE A 80 24.68 -10.62 -9.46
C PHE A 80 23.18 -10.27 -9.56
N GLU A 81 22.54 -10.58 -10.68
CA GLU A 81 21.10 -10.36 -10.85
C GLU A 81 20.29 -11.15 -9.81
N ASN A 82 20.65 -12.42 -9.57
CA ASN A 82 20.01 -13.25 -8.56
C ASN A 82 20.20 -12.70 -7.15
N GLU A 83 21.41 -12.25 -6.81
CA GLU A 83 21.71 -11.63 -5.51
C GLU A 83 20.89 -10.36 -5.30
N VAL A 84 20.86 -9.47 -6.28
CA VAL A 84 20.07 -8.22 -6.22
C VAL A 84 18.59 -8.53 -6.03
N ASN A 85 18.04 -9.47 -6.80
CA ASN A 85 16.63 -9.85 -6.69
C ASN A 85 16.29 -10.46 -5.33
N GLN A 86 17.16 -11.31 -4.78
CA GLN A 86 16.98 -11.88 -3.44
C GLN A 86 17.05 -10.80 -2.35
N ASN A 87 18.04 -9.91 -2.42
CA ASN A 87 18.21 -8.82 -1.46
C ASN A 87 17.02 -7.87 -1.47
N ILE A 88 16.50 -7.53 -2.66
CA ILE A 88 15.29 -6.72 -2.81
C ILE A 88 14.09 -7.43 -2.19
N ALA A 89 13.88 -8.71 -2.48
CA ALA A 89 12.77 -9.48 -1.93
C ALA A 89 12.80 -9.56 -0.39
N LEU A 90 13.99 -9.77 0.18
CA LEU A 90 14.20 -9.80 1.63
C LEU A 90 13.91 -8.44 2.27
N GLN A 91 14.39 -7.35 1.69
CA GLN A 91 14.13 -5.99 2.19
C GLN A 91 12.63 -5.66 2.15
N PHE A 92 11.93 -6.01 1.07
CA PHE A 92 10.48 -5.81 0.98
C PHE A 92 9.71 -6.62 2.02
N ALA A 93 10.11 -7.87 2.27
CA ALA A 93 9.50 -8.70 3.31
C ALA A 93 9.70 -8.10 4.71
N GLN A 94 10.90 -7.59 5.00
CA GLN A 94 11.23 -6.96 6.27
C GLN A 94 10.44 -5.67 6.49
N ILE A 95 10.42 -4.76 5.51
CA ILE A 95 9.64 -3.51 5.57
C ILE A 95 8.16 -3.80 5.80
N LYS A 96 7.61 -4.84 5.14
CA LYS A 96 6.22 -5.25 5.33
C LYS A 96 5.94 -5.68 6.77
N LEU A 97 6.82 -6.48 7.38
CA LEU A 97 6.68 -6.92 8.77
C LEU A 97 6.75 -5.74 9.75
N GLU A 98 7.69 -4.82 9.55
CA GLU A 98 7.84 -3.62 10.37
C GLU A 98 6.61 -2.72 10.29
N LEU A 99 6.07 -2.51 9.08
CA LEU A 99 4.86 -1.73 8.89
C LEU A 99 3.66 -2.37 9.59
N GLN A 100 3.51 -3.69 9.51
CA GLN A 100 2.45 -4.42 10.22
C GLN A 100 2.57 -4.28 11.74
N ALA A 101 3.79 -4.38 12.28
CA ALA A 101 4.04 -4.20 13.71
C ALA A 101 3.72 -2.78 14.18
N MET A 102 4.10 -1.76 13.40
CA MET A 102 3.75 -0.37 13.68
C MET A 102 2.24 -0.15 13.70
N ILE A 103 1.51 -0.64 12.69
CA ILE A 103 0.05 -0.54 12.61
C ILE A 103 -0.61 -1.16 13.84
N ALA A 104 -0.20 -2.38 14.22
CA ALA A 104 -0.76 -3.08 15.38
C ALA A 104 -0.52 -2.31 16.70
N THR A 105 0.68 -1.75 16.84
CA THR A 105 1.06 -0.94 18.01
C THR A 105 0.23 0.34 18.08
N THR A 106 0.14 1.09 16.98
CA THR A 106 -0.66 2.32 16.91
C THR A 106 -2.14 2.06 17.18
N LEU A 107 -2.70 0.98 16.64
CA LEU A 107 -4.10 0.62 16.88
C LEU A 107 -4.35 0.30 18.37
N THR A 108 -3.44 -0.44 18.99
CA THR A 108 -3.53 -0.76 20.43
C THR A 108 -3.47 0.51 21.29
N GLN A 109 -2.55 1.43 20.97
CA GLN A 109 -2.42 2.70 21.68
C GLN A 109 -3.64 3.61 21.50
N ALA A 110 -4.18 3.68 20.28
CA ALA A 110 -5.37 4.48 19.99
C ALA A 110 -6.59 3.97 20.76
N ASN A 111 -6.82 2.65 20.75
CA ASN A 111 -7.91 2.04 21.51
C ASN A 111 -7.75 2.30 23.02
N ALA A 112 -6.57 2.08 23.57
CA ALA A 112 -6.31 2.32 25.00
C ALA A 112 -6.55 3.79 25.40
N TYR A 113 -6.17 4.74 24.54
CA TYR A 113 -6.43 6.16 24.77
C TYR A 113 -7.94 6.48 24.73
N THR A 114 -8.66 5.97 23.73
CA THR A 114 -10.11 6.14 23.62
C THR A 114 -10.84 5.54 24.81
N ASP A 115 -10.47 4.32 25.23
CA ASP A 115 -11.06 3.65 26.38
C ASP A 115 -10.81 4.42 27.68
N ALA A 116 -9.60 4.98 27.84
CA ALA A 116 -9.27 5.80 29.01
C ALA A 116 -10.12 7.07 29.08
N ILE A 117 -10.32 7.77 27.96
CA ILE A 117 -11.17 8.96 27.91
C ILE A 117 -12.64 8.59 28.16
N ALA A 118 -13.13 7.51 27.54
CA ALA A 118 -14.50 7.06 27.74
C ALA A 118 -14.76 6.77 29.23
N SER A 119 -13.84 6.08 29.89
CA SER A 119 -13.93 5.80 31.32
C SER A 119 -13.88 7.06 32.18
N GLN A 120 -13.06 8.06 31.82
CA GLN A 120 -13.02 9.35 32.53
C GLN A 120 -14.36 10.10 32.39
N LEU A 121 -14.91 10.18 31.18
CA LEU A 121 -16.18 10.85 30.93
C LEU A 121 -17.34 10.16 31.66
N GLU A 122 -17.36 8.83 31.70
CA GLU A 122 -18.36 8.08 32.47
C GLU A 122 -18.27 8.38 33.96
N ALA A 123 -17.05 8.49 34.52
CA ALA A 123 -16.87 8.88 35.92
C ALA A 123 -17.36 10.31 36.18
N GLU A 124 -17.01 11.28 35.34
CA GLU A 124 -17.48 12.67 35.45
C GLU A 124 -19.02 12.77 35.36
N ILE A 125 -19.64 12.03 34.45
CA ILE A 125 -21.11 11.99 34.33
C ILE A 125 -21.75 11.43 35.61
N GLN A 126 -21.16 10.40 36.22
CA GLN A 126 -21.66 9.84 37.48
C GLN A 126 -21.56 10.85 38.63
N GLU A 127 -20.49 11.64 38.69
CA GLU A 127 -20.34 12.72 39.67
C GLU A 127 -21.39 13.84 39.47
N ILE A 128 -21.76 14.13 38.21
CA ILE A 128 -22.77 15.16 37.87
C ILE A 128 -24.21 14.71 38.16
N SER A 129 -24.45 13.45 38.54
CA SER A 129 -25.79 12.93 38.78
C SER A 129 -26.62 13.87 39.68
N ILE A 130 -27.80 14.28 39.17
CA ILE A 130 -28.71 15.30 39.73
C ILE A 130 -29.03 15.08 41.23
N GLY A 131 -28.88 13.84 41.73
CA GLY A 131 -29.05 13.49 43.13
C GLY A 131 -27.97 14.00 44.10
N GLN A 132 -26.81 14.48 43.61
CA GLN A 132 -25.71 14.96 44.46
C GLN A 132 -25.60 16.48 44.55
N ILE A 133 -26.35 17.24 43.74
CA ILE A 133 -26.36 18.70 43.84
C ILE A 133 -27.17 19.10 45.07
N SER A 134 -26.47 19.41 46.16
CA SER A 134 -27.08 19.93 47.39
C SER A 134 -27.14 21.45 47.34
N LEU A 135 -28.34 22.00 47.58
CA LEU A 135 -28.60 23.43 47.62
C LEU A 135 -29.10 23.81 49.01
N PHE A 136 -28.87 25.07 49.39
CA PHE A 136 -29.50 25.62 50.58
C PHE A 136 -31.01 25.72 50.34
N ASP A 137 -31.78 25.00 51.13
CA ASP A 137 -33.23 25.04 51.11
C ASP A 137 -33.74 26.19 51.98
N PRO A 138 -34.34 27.25 51.42
CA PRO A 138 -34.83 28.37 52.20
C PRO A 138 -36.07 28.02 53.03
N THR A 139 -36.74 26.88 52.77
CA THR A 139 -37.94 26.45 53.49
C THR A 139 -37.59 25.71 54.78
N THR A 140 -36.51 24.93 54.77
CA THR A 140 -36.05 24.13 55.93
C THR A 140 -34.81 24.72 56.60
N GLY A 141 -34.07 25.60 55.93
CA GLY A 141 -32.82 26.20 56.42
C GLY A 141 -31.61 25.25 56.40
N LEU A 142 -31.71 24.11 55.71
CA LEU A 142 -30.67 23.08 55.62
C LEU A 142 -30.22 22.88 54.17
N TYR A 143 -29.05 22.27 53.95
CA TYR A 143 -28.66 21.82 52.62
C TYR A 143 -29.39 20.52 52.28
N SER A 144 -30.12 20.52 51.17
CA SER A 144 -30.93 19.39 50.70
C SER A 144 -30.66 19.12 49.21
N PRO A 145 -30.88 17.89 48.71
CA PRO A 145 -30.76 17.60 47.28
C PRO A 145 -31.67 18.51 46.44
N LEU A 146 -31.20 18.93 45.26
CA LEU A 146 -31.89 19.84 44.34
C LEU A 146 -33.38 19.50 44.16
N GLN A 147 -33.71 18.22 43.95
CA GLN A 147 -35.09 17.78 43.79
C GLN A 147 -35.94 18.11 45.03
N ILE A 148 -35.42 17.83 46.24
CA ILE A 148 -36.11 18.12 47.50
C ILE A 148 -36.30 19.63 47.68
N VAL A 149 -35.30 20.44 47.32
CA VAL A 149 -35.41 21.90 47.40
C VAL A 149 -36.50 22.42 46.45
N ILE A 150 -36.56 21.91 45.21
CA ILE A 150 -37.62 22.25 44.25
C ILE A 150 -38.99 21.85 44.80
N ASP A 151 -39.12 20.62 45.31
CA ASP A 151 -40.38 20.10 45.85
C ASP A 151 -40.87 20.92 47.06
N ASN A 152 -39.94 21.30 47.95
CA ASN A 152 -40.25 22.12 49.12
C ASN A 152 -40.63 23.55 48.74
N LEU A 153 -39.92 24.17 47.79
CA LEU A 153 -40.28 25.49 47.26
C LEU A 153 -41.65 25.48 46.57
N TYR A 154 -41.93 24.43 45.80
CA TYR A 154 -43.23 24.23 45.17
C TYR A 154 -44.35 24.10 46.21
N THR A 155 -44.11 23.30 47.26
CA THR A 155 -45.07 23.11 48.36
C THR A 155 -45.31 24.39 49.16
N LEU A 156 -44.26 25.18 49.41
CA LEU A 156 -44.38 26.47 50.10
C LEU A 156 -45.28 27.46 49.34
N GLY A 157 -45.31 27.41 48.00
CA GLY A 157 -46.20 28.25 47.20
C GLY A 157 -47.69 27.84 47.26
N ARG A 158 -47.97 26.60 47.67
CA ARG A 158 -49.31 25.98 47.68
C ARG A 158 -49.89 25.89 49.11
N THR A 159 -49.75 26.95 49.91
CA THR A 159 -50.08 26.94 51.35
C THR A 159 -51.54 26.56 51.66
N ASP A 160 -52.46 26.80 50.72
CA ASP A 160 -53.89 26.61 50.92
C ASP A 160 -54.53 25.82 49.76
N ALA A 161 -53.74 24.97 49.12
CA ALA A 161 -54.20 24.08 48.06
C ALA A 161 -54.90 22.83 48.63
N LEU A 162 -55.92 22.34 47.93
CA LEU A 162 -56.52 21.03 48.21
C LEU A 162 -55.63 19.91 47.68
N THR A 163 -55.45 18.88 48.49
CA THR A 163 -55.05 17.56 47.99
C THR A 163 -56.22 16.89 47.26
N ALA A 164 -55.94 15.92 46.40
CA ALA A 164 -56.99 15.16 45.72
C ALA A 164 -57.97 14.53 46.73
N THR A 165 -57.45 13.98 47.82
CA THR A 165 -58.27 13.42 48.91
C THR A 165 -59.15 14.48 49.56
N GLU A 166 -58.61 15.67 49.86
CA GLU A 166 -59.40 16.74 50.48
C GLU A 166 -60.51 17.24 49.54
N TYR A 167 -60.23 17.34 48.24
CA TYR A 167 -61.24 17.67 47.23
C TYR A 167 -62.36 16.63 47.17
N ASP A 168 -62.02 15.34 47.15
CA ASP A 168 -63.00 14.24 47.15
C ASP A 168 -63.86 14.21 48.43
N THR A 169 -63.37 14.83 49.52
CA THR A 169 -64.05 14.93 50.83
C THR A 169 -64.67 16.29 51.12
N LEU A 170 -64.69 17.23 50.16
CA LEU A 170 -65.44 18.48 50.28
C LEU A 170 -66.94 18.13 50.30
N ASP A 171 -67.44 17.88 51.49
CA ASP A 171 -68.80 17.42 51.79
C ASP A 171 -69.54 18.54 52.54
N ASP A 172 -70.34 19.32 51.82
CA ASP A 172 -71.36 20.22 52.40
C ASP A 172 -72.74 19.52 52.41
N GLY A 173 -72.75 18.21 52.68
CA GLY A 173 -73.94 17.35 52.68
C GLY A 173 -74.20 16.60 51.37
N ASP A 174 -73.47 16.91 50.29
CA ASP A 174 -73.38 16.17 49.02
C ASP A 174 -71.99 16.42 48.39
N PRO A 175 -71.41 15.46 47.62
CA PRO A 175 -70.16 15.66 46.90
C PRO A 175 -70.23 16.88 45.98
N LEU A 176 -69.19 17.72 45.98
CA LEU A 176 -69.14 18.93 45.15
C LEU A 176 -69.37 18.59 43.67
N SER A 177 -70.58 18.89 43.18
CA SER A 177 -70.94 18.63 41.78
C SER A 177 -70.19 19.59 40.85
N ALA A 178 -69.96 19.19 39.60
CA ALA A 178 -69.31 20.04 38.60
C ALA A 178 -70.02 21.40 38.44
N THR A 179 -71.36 21.43 38.54
CA THR A 179 -72.14 22.67 38.47
C THR A 179 -71.94 23.56 39.70
N ALA A 180 -71.81 22.96 40.88
CA ALA A 180 -71.53 23.71 42.11
C ALA A 180 -70.10 24.26 42.12
N TYR A 181 -69.12 23.48 41.64
CA TYR A 181 -67.74 23.93 41.49
C TYR A 181 -67.60 25.09 40.48
N ASP A 182 -68.25 24.98 39.32
CA ASP A 182 -68.18 26.01 38.26
C ASP A 182 -68.73 27.37 38.72
N ALA A 183 -69.68 27.36 39.66
CA ALA A 183 -70.26 28.58 40.24
C ALA A 183 -69.28 29.40 41.10
N TYR A 184 -68.14 28.83 41.52
CA TYR A 184 -67.08 29.59 42.21
C TYR A 184 -66.19 30.38 41.25
N GLU A 185 -66.29 30.14 39.93
CA GLU A 185 -65.56 30.84 38.87
C GLU A 185 -64.03 30.93 39.11
N LEU A 186 -63.45 29.92 39.76
CA LEU A 186 -62.04 29.94 40.15
C LEU A 186 -61.11 29.79 38.94
N THR A 187 -60.10 30.65 38.86
CA THR A 187 -58.97 30.41 37.98
C THR A 187 -58.14 29.23 38.47
N ALA A 188 -57.43 28.55 37.56
CA ALA A 188 -56.53 27.46 37.93
C ALA A 188 -55.51 27.88 38.99
N ARG A 189 -55.06 29.15 38.98
CA ARG A 189 -54.13 29.69 39.99
C ARG A 189 -54.77 29.84 41.36
N GLU A 190 -56.03 30.24 41.41
CA GLU A 190 -56.78 30.34 42.68
C GLU A 190 -57.03 28.96 43.26
N TYR A 191 -57.39 27.99 42.41
CA TYR A 191 -57.52 26.60 42.83
C TYR A 191 -56.19 26.02 43.35
N ASP A 192 -55.11 26.15 42.58
CA ASP A 192 -53.83 25.52 42.92
C ASP A 192 -53.15 26.10 44.18
N ASN A 193 -53.52 27.31 44.62
CA ASN A 193 -52.89 27.96 45.78
C ASN A 193 -53.83 28.15 46.98
N ASN A 194 -55.14 28.31 46.73
CA ASN A 194 -56.13 28.77 47.72
C ASN A 194 -57.44 27.95 47.72
N ALA A 195 -57.50 26.80 47.06
CA ALA A 195 -58.73 26.02 46.95
C ALA A 195 -59.39 25.69 48.30
N LYS A 196 -58.61 25.53 49.38
CA LYS A 196 -59.16 25.24 50.72
C LYS A 196 -59.95 26.40 51.30
N SER A 197 -59.53 27.64 51.11
CA SER A 197 -60.28 28.81 51.57
C SER A 197 -61.41 29.22 50.63
N LEU A 198 -61.35 28.80 49.36
CA LEU A 198 -62.28 29.24 48.33
C LEU A 198 -63.43 28.25 48.08
N LEU A 199 -63.27 26.98 48.42
CA LEU A 199 -64.25 25.91 48.18
C LEU A 199 -64.86 25.33 49.47
N VAL A 200 -64.54 25.91 50.62
CA VAL A 200 -65.09 25.56 51.95
C VAL A 200 -66.00 26.67 52.44
#